data_AF-A0A954LK81-F1
#
_entry.id   AF-A0A954LK81-F1
#
_cell.length_a   1.000
_cell.length_b   1.000
_cell.length_c   1.000
_cell.angle_alpha   90.00
_cell.angle_beta   90.00
_cell.angle_gamma   90.00
#
_symmetry.space_group_name_H-M   'P 1'
#
loop_
_entity.id
_entity.type
_entity.pdbx_description
1 polymer ?
#
loop_
_entity_poly.entity_id
_entity_poly.type
_entity_poly.pdbx_seq_one_letter_code
_entity_poly.pdbx_strand_id
1 'polypeptide(L)'
;SVILLTSWRVFYGDPNGVELKSVGDVALQLEPSFGITAKYIFWLGIFAGAISSFMVNALIGGTVMSDSIGKGSKLDDRWPLHFTTLALLVGMSIAIASFASKDSTVNLIILAQALTILGLPALGFALIYLGTRRELTGPRKVPRWILAVAIVGFLVSCGLAVQTVGTVYDKLNPPPKPAAFVDPIQKPFA
;
A
#
# COMPACT_ATOMS: atom_id res chain seq x y z
N SER A 1 -1.72 7.96 -15.27
CA SER A 1 -2.33 9.24 -15.68
C SER A 1 -3.71 9.11 -16.30
N VAL A 2 -4.00 8.06 -17.11
CA VAL A 2 -5.36 7.83 -17.63
C VAL A 2 -6.40 7.73 -16.50
N ILE A 3 -6.13 6.96 -15.44
CA ILE A 3 -7.08 6.76 -14.32
C ILE A 3 -7.42 8.08 -13.61
N LEU A 4 -6.41 8.94 -13.34
CA LEU A 4 -6.60 10.25 -12.73
C LEU A 4 -7.42 11.20 -13.64
N LEU A 5 -7.20 11.15 -14.95
CA LEU A 5 -7.94 11.94 -15.93
C LEU A 5 -9.41 11.48 -16.05
N THR A 6 -9.69 10.16 -16.02
CA THR A 6 -11.06 9.65 -16.00
C THR A 6 -11.76 9.96 -14.68
N SER A 7 -11.09 9.81 -13.54
CA SER A 7 -11.66 10.20 -12.23
C SER A 7 -12.01 11.69 -12.18
N TRP A 8 -11.13 12.57 -12.67
CA TRP A 8 -11.42 14.00 -12.74
C TRP A 8 -12.62 14.30 -13.65
N ARG A 9 -12.74 13.62 -14.79
CA ARG A 9 -13.86 13.80 -15.72
C ARG A 9 -15.20 13.30 -15.17
N VAL A 10 -15.18 12.23 -14.36
CA VAL A 10 -16.39 11.56 -13.85
C VAL A 10 -16.87 12.16 -12.52
N PHE A 11 -15.96 12.55 -11.61
CA PHE A 11 -16.34 13.04 -10.28
C PHE A 11 -16.47 14.56 -10.17
N TYR A 12 -15.81 15.34 -11.03
CA TYR A 12 -15.82 16.80 -10.92
C TYR A 12 -17.04 17.46 -11.59
N GLY A 13 -17.90 16.68 -12.26
CA GLY A 13 -19.02 17.17 -13.07
C GLY A 13 -20.43 16.86 -12.55
N ASP A 14 -20.60 16.15 -11.43
CA ASP A 14 -21.92 15.71 -10.92
C ASP A 14 -22.17 16.25 -9.48
N PRO A 15 -23.29 16.97 -9.20
CA PRO A 15 -23.60 17.51 -7.88
C PRO A 15 -23.88 16.47 -6.78
N ASN A 16 -24.08 15.20 -7.14
CA ASN A 16 -24.27 14.12 -6.18
C ASN A 16 -22.98 13.32 -6.06
N GLY A 17 -22.09 13.77 -5.17
CA GLY A 17 -20.84 13.09 -4.86
C GLY A 17 -21.08 11.66 -4.39
N VAL A 18 -20.97 10.71 -5.31
CA VAL A 18 -21.13 9.29 -4.98
C VAL A 18 -19.89 8.84 -4.20
N GLU A 19 -20.07 8.64 -2.90
CA GLU A 19 -19.09 8.00 -2.02
C GLU A 19 -18.79 6.59 -2.55
N LEU A 20 -17.73 6.43 -3.35
CA LEU A 20 -17.23 5.13 -3.76
C LEU A 20 -16.50 4.47 -2.60
N LYS A 21 -17.26 3.78 -1.74
CA LYS A 21 -16.69 3.06 -0.59
C LYS A 21 -16.09 1.70 -0.97
N SER A 22 -16.47 1.12 -2.12
CA SER A 22 -16.03 -0.21 -2.50
C SER A 22 -15.84 -0.38 -4.01
N VAL A 23 -14.92 -1.29 -4.38
CA VAL A 23 -14.69 -1.76 -5.76
C VAL A 23 -15.98 -2.36 -6.37
N GLY A 24 -16.84 -2.92 -5.52
CA GLY A 24 -18.15 -3.43 -5.95
C GLY A 24 -19.10 -2.33 -6.45
N ASP A 25 -19.05 -1.14 -5.86
CA ASP A 25 -19.90 -0.01 -6.26
C ASP A 25 -19.48 0.53 -7.64
N VAL A 26 -18.17 0.52 -7.92
CA VAL A 26 -17.63 0.87 -9.25
C VAL A 26 -18.07 -0.14 -10.31
N ALA A 27 -18.04 -1.43 -9.99
CA ALA A 27 -18.46 -2.48 -10.92
C ALA A 27 -19.98 -2.45 -11.21
N LEU A 28 -20.80 -2.08 -10.23
CA LEU A 28 -22.25 -1.88 -10.39
C LEU A 28 -22.57 -0.63 -11.21
N GLN A 29 -21.76 0.43 -11.10
CA GLN A 29 -21.92 1.63 -11.91
C GLN A 29 -21.50 1.44 -13.38
N LEU A 30 -20.57 0.53 -13.65
CA LEU A 30 -20.17 0.18 -15.01
C LEU A 30 -21.18 -0.73 -15.73
N GLU A 31 -22.03 -1.45 -14.98
CA GLU A 31 -23.07 -2.35 -15.49
C GLU A 31 -24.08 -1.68 -16.44
N PRO A 32 -24.65 -0.49 -16.13
CA PRO A 32 -25.57 0.20 -17.05
C PRO A 32 -24.89 0.81 -18.29
N SER A 33 -23.57 1.09 -18.26
CA SER A 33 -22.84 1.66 -19.40
C SER A 33 -22.20 0.61 -20.32
N PHE A 34 -21.77 -0.53 -19.78
CA PHE A 34 -21.02 -1.55 -20.52
C PHE A 34 -21.66 -2.95 -20.53
N GLY A 35 -22.77 -3.15 -19.82
CA GLY A 35 -23.50 -4.41 -19.74
C GLY A 35 -22.96 -5.40 -18.70
N ILE A 36 -23.73 -6.48 -18.45
CA ILE A 36 -23.44 -7.49 -17.42
C ILE A 36 -22.07 -8.16 -17.62
N THR A 37 -21.64 -8.36 -18.87
CA THR A 37 -20.37 -9.04 -19.20
C THR A 37 -19.16 -8.19 -18.81
N ALA A 38 -19.26 -6.87 -18.90
CA ALA A 38 -18.18 -5.96 -18.54
C ALA A 38 -17.88 -5.98 -17.03
N LYS A 39 -18.92 -6.19 -16.19
CA LYS A 39 -18.75 -6.41 -14.75
C LYS A 39 -17.85 -7.60 -14.48
N TYR A 40 -18.13 -8.76 -15.07
CA TYR A 40 -17.31 -9.97 -14.84
C TYR A 40 -15.86 -9.77 -15.31
N ILE A 41 -15.64 -9.14 -16.46
CA ILE A 41 -14.30 -8.84 -16.96
C ILE A 41 -13.57 -7.86 -16.01
N PHE A 42 -14.26 -6.85 -15.48
CA PHE A 42 -13.69 -5.90 -14.53
C PHE A 42 -13.29 -6.57 -13.21
N TRP A 43 -14.17 -7.38 -12.62
CA TRP A 43 -13.87 -8.15 -11.42
C TRP A 43 -12.69 -9.10 -11.63
N LEU A 44 -12.66 -9.80 -12.77
CA LEU A 44 -11.56 -10.70 -13.12
C LEU A 44 -10.24 -9.94 -13.31
N GLY A 45 -10.27 -8.74 -13.88
CA GLY A 45 -9.11 -7.85 -14.00
C GLY A 45 -8.56 -7.39 -12.65
N ILE A 46 -9.43 -6.92 -11.75
CA ILE A 46 -9.03 -6.53 -10.38
C ILE A 46 -8.46 -7.74 -9.62
N PHE A 47 -9.13 -8.89 -9.72
CA PHE A 47 -8.69 -10.12 -9.06
C PHE A 47 -7.33 -10.60 -9.58
N ALA A 48 -7.14 -10.65 -10.90
CA ALA A 48 -5.87 -11.01 -11.52
C ALA A 48 -4.74 -10.04 -11.13
N GLY A 49 -5.02 -8.74 -11.12
CA GLY A 49 -4.07 -7.71 -10.68
C GLY A 49 -3.68 -7.86 -9.21
N ALA A 50 -4.65 -8.11 -8.33
CA ALA A 50 -4.42 -8.31 -6.90
C ALA A 50 -3.56 -9.56 -6.63
N ILE A 51 -3.88 -10.70 -7.26
CA ILE A 51 -3.10 -11.93 -7.12
C ILE A 51 -1.68 -11.76 -7.66
N SER A 52 -1.52 -11.12 -8.82
CA SER A 52 -0.20 -10.89 -9.41
C SER A 52 0.68 -10.06 -8.49
N SER A 53 0.18 -8.92 -7.98
CA SER A 53 0.93 -8.08 -7.06
C SER A 53 1.24 -8.80 -5.75
N PHE A 54 0.28 -9.55 -5.20
CA PHE A 54 0.46 -10.30 -3.96
C PHE A 54 1.55 -11.37 -4.10
N MET A 55 1.51 -12.16 -5.19
CA MET A 55 2.49 -13.20 -5.48
C MET A 55 3.90 -12.62 -5.66
N VAL A 56 4.04 -11.55 -6.47
CA VAL A 56 5.34 -10.90 -6.72
C VAL A 56 5.93 -10.33 -5.43
N ASN A 57 5.12 -9.66 -4.60
CA ASN A 57 5.57 -9.11 -3.33
C ASN A 57 5.97 -10.21 -2.34
N ALA A 58 5.24 -11.32 -2.29
CA ALA A 58 5.58 -12.46 -1.45
C ALA A 58 6.89 -13.14 -1.89
N LEU A 59 7.12 -13.28 -3.20
CA LEU A 59 8.36 -13.84 -3.76
C LEU A 59 9.57 -12.96 -3.45
N ILE A 60 9.45 -11.64 -3.66
CA ILE A 60 10.52 -10.68 -3.34
C ILE A 60 10.79 -10.70 -1.82
N GLY A 61 9.75 -10.72 -1.00
CA GLY A 61 9.91 -10.79 0.46
C GLY A 61 10.60 -12.09 0.91
N GLY A 62 10.17 -13.24 0.37
CA GLY A 62 10.71 -14.55 0.71
C GLY A 62 12.17 -14.72 0.27
N THR A 63 12.54 -14.19 -0.89
CA THR A 63 13.93 -14.23 -1.39
C THR A 63 14.84 -13.33 -0.58
N VAL A 64 14.41 -12.10 -0.28
CA VAL A 64 15.18 -11.17 0.57
C VAL A 64 15.35 -11.72 1.98
N MET A 65 14.32 -12.36 2.55
CA MET A 65 14.40 -13.01 3.86
C MET A 65 15.39 -14.19 3.85
N SER A 66 15.35 -15.03 2.81
CA SER A 66 16.29 -16.15 2.63
C SER A 66 17.74 -15.67 2.46
N ASP A 67 17.93 -14.61 1.67
CA ASP A 67 19.24 -13.98 1.44
C ASP A 67 19.79 -13.37 2.73
N SER A 68 18.93 -12.70 3.51
CA SER A 68 19.28 -12.12 4.82
C SER A 68 19.71 -13.18 5.86
N ILE A 69 19.17 -14.40 5.77
CA ILE A 69 19.51 -15.53 6.65
C ILE A 69 20.75 -16.30 6.13
N GLY A 70 21.29 -15.93 4.96
CA GLY A 70 22.48 -16.54 4.37
C GLY A 70 22.24 -17.94 3.78
N LYS A 71 20.97 -18.32 3.57
CA LYS A 71 20.57 -19.67 3.09
C LYS A 71 20.32 -19.74 1.57
N GLY A 72 20.76 -18.74 0.83
CA GLY A 72 20.75 -18.70 -0.64
C GLY A 72 19.77 -17.68 -1.22
N SER A 73 20.14 -17.09 -2.36
CA SER A 73 19.40 -16.03 -3.07
C SER A 73 18.73 -16.49 -4.37
N LYS A 74 18.87 -17.77 -4.74
CA LYS A 74 18.30 -18.31 -5.98
C LYS A 74 16.83 -18.67 -5.78
N LEU A 75 15.96 -18.15 -6.64
CA LEU A 75 14.51 -18.44 -6.65
C LEU A 75 14.17 -19.94 -6.78
N ASP A 76 15.10 -20.75 -7.30
CA ASP A 76 14.97 -22.20 -7.48
C ASP A 76 15.40 -23.01 -6.24
N ASP A 77 16.02 -22.36 -5.25
CA ASP A 77 16.34 -23.02 -3.99
C ASP A 77 15.07 -23.25 -3.15
N ARG A 78 15.02 -24.40 -2.47
CA ARG A 78 13.88 -24.76 -1.61
C ARG A 78 13.62 -23.73 -0.51
N TRP A 79 14.65 -23.04 -0.03
CA TRP A 79 14.55 -22.10 1.10
C TRP A 79 13.75 -20.82 0.77
N PRO A 80 14.07 -20.05 -0.28
CA PRO A 80 13.23 -18.93 -0.74
C PRO A 80 11.78 -19.34 -0.99
N LEU A 81 11.56 -20.54 -1.54
CA LEU A 81 10.22 -21.06 -1.82
C LEU A 81 9.44 -21.36 -0.54
N HIS A 82 10.09 -21.94 0.48
CA HIS A 82 9.48 -22.16 1.80
C HIS A 82 9.13 -20.83 2.50
N PHE A 83 10.03 -19.85 2.47
CA PHE A 83 9.74 -18.52 3.06
C PHE A 83 8.60 -17.81 2.32
N THR A 84 8.56 -17.90 0.99
CA THR A 84 7.45 -17.36 0.18
C THR A 84 6.14 -18.06 0.55
N THR A 85 6.15 -19.39 0.63
CA THR A 85 4.95 -20.18 0.99
C THR A 85 4.46 -19.82 2.40
N LEU A 86 5.38 -19.64 3.34
CA LEU A 86 5.05 -19.23 4.70
C LEU A 86 4.46 -17.81 4.73
N ALA A 87 5.02 -16.87 3.96
CA ALA A 87 4.48 -15.53 3.82
C ALA A 87 3.06 -15.54 3.21
N LEU A 88 2.81 -16.39 2.22
CA LEU A 88 1.47 -16.58 1.63
C LEU A 88 0.49 -17.17 2.65
N LEU A 89 0.91 -18.17 3.44
CA LEU A 89 0.08 -18.77 4.51
C LEU A 89 -0.26 -17.75 5.60
N VAL A 90 0.70 -16.91 5.98
CA VAL A 90 0.46 -15.81 6.94
C VAL A 90 -0.52 -14.80 6.35
N GLY A 91 -0.33 -14.37 5.09
CA GLY A 91 -1.24 -13.46 4.41
C GLY A 91 -2.66 -14.01 4.32
N MET A 92 -2.81 -15.30 3.99
CA MET A 92 -4.10 -15.98 3.97
C MET A 92 -4.74 -16.07 5.35
N SER A 93 -3.97 -16.37 6.39
CA SER A 93 -4.46 -16.43 7.77
C SER A 93 -4.97 -15.08 8.25
N ILE A 94 -4.23 -14.00 7.96
CA ILE A 94 -4.62 -12.62 8.27
C ILE A 94 -5.89 -12.23 7.49
N ALA A 95 -5.98 -12.59 6.21
CA ALA A 95 -7.16 -12.30 5.40
C ALA A 95 -8.44 -12.98 5.95
N ILE A 96 -8.33 -14.26 6.34
CA ILE A 96 -9.43 -14.99 6.97
C ILE A 96 -9.81 -14.36 8.31
N ALA A 97 -8.84 -14.00 9.15
CA ALA A 97 -9.09 -13.33 10.42
C ALA A 97 -9.74 -11.94 10.23
N SER A 98 -9.34 -11.21 9.18
CA SER A 98 -9.88 -9.89 8.82
C SER A 98 -11.35 -9.97 8.38
N PHE A 99 -11.76 -11.05 7.72
CA PHE A 99 -13.16 -11.25 7.32
C PHE A 99 -14.11 -11.37 8.53
N ALA A 100 -13.61 -11.87 9.67
CA ALA A 100 -14.36 -11.97 10.90
C ALA A 100 -14.49 -10.62 11.65
N SER A 101 -13.68 -9.62 11.32
CA SER A 101 -13.63 -8.32 12.01
C SER A 101 -13.56 -7.16 11.00
N LYS A 102 -14.72 -6.56 10.68
CA LYS A 102 -14.80 -5.44 9.72
C LYS A 102 -13.93 -4.23 10.13
N ASP A 103 -13.85 -3.89 11.40
CA ASP A 103 -12.97 -2.81 11.91
C ASP A 103 -11.48 -3.15 11.76
N SER A 104 -11.11 -4.43 11.85
CA SER A 104 -9.71 -4.85 11.78
C SER A 104 -9.13 -4.70 10.38
N THR A 105 -9.95 -4.76 9.32
CA THR A 105 -9.46 -4.66 7.94
C THR A 105 -8.78 -3.32 7.68
N VAL A 106 -9.38 -2.22 8.16
CA VAL A 106 -8.81 -0.88 8.00
C VAL A 106 -7.51 -0.75 8.80
N ASN A 107 -7.49 -1.25 10.04
CA ASN A 107 -6.29 -1.23 10.87
C ASN A 107 -5.14 -2.06 10.28
N LEU A 108 -5.44 -3.22 9.68
CA LEU A 108 -4.45 -4.05 9.00
C LEU A 108 -3.85 -3.33 7.78
N ILE A 109 -4.67 -2.60 7.02
CA ILE A 109 -4.20 -1.77 5.91
C ILE A 109 -3.32 -0.63 6.41
N ILE A 110 -3.75 0.10 7.45
CA ILE A 110 -2.96 1.18 8.05
C ILE A 110 -1.62 0.65 8.56
N LEU A 111 -1.60 -0.50 9.20
CA LEU A 111 -0.38 -1.15 9.70
C LEU A 111 0.54 -1.55 8.54
N ALA A 112 0.02 -2.18 7.50
CA ALA A 112 0.78 -2.56 6.31
C ALA A 112 1.37 -1.32 5.59
N GLN A 113 0.60 -0.24 5.50
CA GLN A 113 1.08 1.03 4.96
C GLN A 113 2.19 1.62 5.83
N ALA A 114 2.01 1.66 7.15
CA ALA A 114 3.02 2.15 8.08
C ALA A 114 4.34 1.36 7.97
N LEU A 115 4.27 0.03 7.86
CA LEU A 115 5.44 -0.83 7.63
C LEU A 115 6.14 -0.50 6.31
N THR A 116 5.39 -0.25 5.23
CA THR A 116 5.95 0.08 3.91
C THR A 116 6.65 1.44 3.94
N ILE A 117 6.04 2.41 4.60
CA ILE A 117 6.57 3.77 4.77
C ILE A 117 7.88 3.76 5.56
N LEU A 118 8.03 2.85 6.53
CA LEU A 118 9.26 2.68 7.30
C LEU A 118 10.30 1.80 6.57
N GLY A 119 9.85 0.82 5.79
CA GLY A 119 10.70 -0.11 5.06
C GLY A 119 11.47 0.55 3.91
N LEU A 120 10.84 1.47 3.17
CA LEU A 120 11.49 2.17 2.05
C LEU A 120 12.71 3.01 2.48
N PRO A 121 12.65 3.85 3.53
CA PRO A 121 13.82 4.53 4.07
C PRO A 121 14.92 3.56 4.52
N ALA A 122 14.56 2.47 5.20
CA ALA A 122 15.53 1.49 5.68
C ALA A 122 16.28 0.82 4.51
N LEU A 123 15.56 0.46 3.44
CA LEU A 123 16.15 -0.06 2.21
C LEU A 123 17.03 1.00 1.52
N GLY A 124 16.57 2.24 1.44
CA GLY A 124 17.35 3.36 0.92
C GLY A 124 18.66 3.58 1.67
N PHE A 125 18.62 3.51 3.01
CA PHE A 125 19.80 3.59 3.86
C PHE A 125 20.76 2.43 3.59
N ALA A 126 20.26 1.20 3.49
CA ALA A 126 21.08 0.02 3.17
C ALA A 126 21.77 0.15 1.80
N LEU A 127 21.08 0.68 0.79
CA LEU A 127 21.64 0.94 -0.54
C LEU A 127 22.71 2.03 -0.53
N ILE A 128 22.49 3.13 0.18
CA ILE A 128 23.49 4.19 0.35
C ILE A 128 24.72 3.64 1.10
N TYR A 129 24.50 2.88 2.17
CA TYR A 129 25.55 2.25 2.94
C TYR A 129 26.39 1.29 2.09
N LEU A 130 25.73 0.40 1.33
CA LEU A 130 26.40 -0.52 0.43
C LEU A 130 27.15 0.21 -0.69
N GLY A 131 26.55 1.24 -1.29
CA GLY A 131 27.16 2.06 -2.34
C GLY A 131 28.33 2.93 -1.86
N THR A 132 28.45 3.17 -0.55
CA THR A 132 29.54 3.92 0.08
C THR A 132 30.70 3.01 0.51
N ARG A 133 30.57 1.68 0.42
CA ARG A 133 31.66 0.76 0.79
C ARG A 133 32.89 0.95 -0.09
N ARG A 134 34.05 1.04 0.57
CA ARG A 134 35.38 1.17 -0.06
C ARG A 134 35.78 -0.05 -0.89
N GLU A 135 35.06 -1.16 -0.73
CA GLU A 135 35.24 -2.41 -1.47
C GLU A 135 34.78 -2.32 -2.94
N LEU A 136 33.92 -1.34 -3.29
CA LEU A 136 33.55 -1.06 -4.69
C LEU A 136 34.63 -0.23 -5.39
N THR A 137 35.67 -0.89 -5.88
CA THR A 137 36.74 -0.28 -6.69
C THR A 137 36.64 -0.68 -8.16
N GLY A 138 37.10 0.18 -9.08
CA GLY A 138 37.07 -0.05 -10.53
C GLY A 138 35.72 0.26 -11.20
N PRO A 139 35.34 -0.44 -12.28
CA PRO A 139 34.11 -0.22 -13.06
C PRO A 139 32.79 -0.39 -12.27
N ARG A 140 32.87 -0.95 -11.05
CA ARG A 140 31.71 -1.18 -10.15
C ARG A 140 31.52 -0.05 -9.14
N LYS A 141 32.35 0.98 -9.18
CA LYS A 141 32.24 2.15 -8.29
C LYS A 141 30.96 2.91 -8.63
N VAL A 142 30.09 3.08 -7.63
CA VAL A 142 28.87 3.85 -7.78
C VAL A 142 29.26 5.30 -8.13
N PRO A 143 28.80 5.85 -9.26
CA PRO A 143 29.13 7.22 -9.64
C PRO A 143 28.50 8.18 -8.64
N ARG A 144 29.21 9.27 -8.33
CA ARG A 144 28.84 10.23 -7.27
C ARG A 144 27.46 10.87 -7.49
N TRP A 145 27.01 10.99 -8.74
CA TRP A 145 25.68 11.52 -9.05
C TRP A 145 24.55 10.56 -8.64
N ILE A 146 24.74 9.24 -8.79
CA ILE A 146 23.75 8.25 -8.34
C ILE A 146 23.64 8.29 -6.82
N LEU A 147 24.78 8.43 -6.12
CA LEU A 147 24.78 8.55 -4.67
C LEU A 147 24.07 9.84 -4.21
N ALA A 148 24.28 10.96 -4.91
CA ALA A 148 23.58 12.21 -4.61
C ALA A 148 22.06 12.07 -4.80
N VAL A 149 21.61 11.46 -5.90
CA VAL A 149 20.19 11.19 -6.16
C VAL A 149 19.61 10.23 -5.11
N ALA A 150 20.36 9.19 -4.71
CA ALA A 150 19.94 8.27 -3.66
C ALA A 150 19.78 8.97 -2.30
N ILE A 151 20.69 9.88 -1.93
CA ILE A 151 20.60 10.69 -0.71
C ILE A 151 19.37 11.59 -0.76
N VAL A 152 19.12 12.27 -1.89
CA VAL A 152 17.91 13.10 -2.06
C VAL A 152 16.64 12.25 -1.93
N GLY A 153 16.59 11.08 -2.59
CA GLY A 153 15.47 10.15 -2.48
C GLY A 153 15.26 9.65 -1.05
N PHE A 154 16.34 9.36 -0.32
CA PHE A 154 16.29 8.98 1.10
C PHE A 154 15.74 10.11 1.97
N LEU A 155 16.19 11.35 1.79
CA LEU A 155 15.68 12.51 2.52
C LEU A 155 14.18 12.74 2.27
N VAL A 156 13.73 12.62 1.00
CA VAL A 156 12.31 12.72 0.65
C VAL A 156 11.51 11.60 1.30
N SER A 157 12.02 10.36 1.27
CA SER A 157 11.38 9.22 1.90
C SER A 157 11.25 9.38 3.41
N CYS A 158 12.29 9.89 4.09
CA CYS A 158 12.22 10.27 5.51
C CYS A 158 11.18 11.36 5.76
N GLY A 159 11.10 12.39 4.92
CA GLY A 159 10.09 13.44 5.03
C GLY A 159 8.65 12.91 4.93
N LEU A 160 8.39 12.01 3.98
CA LEU A 160 7.10 11.34 3.83
C LEU A 160 6.77 10.42 5.01
N ALA A 161 7.78 9.74 5.57
CA ALA A 161 7.61 8.91 6.74
C ALA A 161 7.19 9.73 7.97
N VAL A 162 7.85 10.86 8.22
CA VAL A 162 7.51 11.77 9.31
C VAL A 162 6.09 12.33 9.15
N GLN A 163 5.71 12.77 7.94
CA GLN A 163 4.35 13.25 7.67
C GLN A 163 3.28 12.17 7.94
N THR A 164 3.53 10.94 7.52
CA THR A 164 2.55 9.87 7.69
C THR A 164 2.41 9.46 9.16
N VAL A 165 3.52 9.43 9.91
CA VAL A 165 3.48 9.18 11.37
C VAL A 165 2.67 10.25 12.09
N GLY A 166 2.83 11.53 11.74
CA GLY A 166 2.00 12.61 12.30
C GLY A 166 0.50 12.41 12.02
N THR A 167 0.16 12.09 10.78
CA THR A 167 -1.24 11.85 10.37
C THR A 167 -1.86 10.62 11.06
N VAL A 168 -1.07 9.57 11.29
CA VAL A 168 -1.52 8.36 12.01
C VAL A 168 -1.65 8.64 13.51
N TYR A 169 -0.76 9.43 14.10
CA TYR A 169 -0.82 9.85 15.50
C TYR A 169 -2.07 10.67 15.80
N ASP A 170 -2.41 11.63 14.94
CA ASP A 170 -3.60 12.47 15.08
C ASP A 170 -4.91 11.66 14.98
N LYS A 171 -4.90 10.55 14.21
CA LYS A 171 -6.04 9.63 14.11
C LYS A 171 -6.17 8.69 15.31
N LEU A 172 -5.07 8.37 15.99
CA LEU A 172 -5.06 7.54 17.19
C LEU A 172 -5.35 8.36 18.46
N ASN A 173 -5.06 9.66 18.46
CA ASN A 173 -5.33 10.57 19.57
C ASN A 173 -6.20 11.75 19.11
N PRO A 174 -7.51 11.52 18.85
CA PRO A 174 -8.37 12.58 18.35
C PRO A 174 -8.40 13.73 19.36
N PRO A 175 -8.26 15.00 18.92
CA PRO A 175 -8.55 16.14 19.79
C PRO A 175 -9.97 15.98 20.34
N PRO A 176 -10.22 16.37 21.61
CA PRO A 176 -11.54 16.24 22.22
C PRO A 176 -12.57 16.83 21.28
N LYS A 177 -13.60 16.04 20.92
CA LYS A 177 -14.72 16.48 20.08
C LYS A 177 -15.12 17.88 20.56
N PRO A 178 -15.05 18.93 19.73
CA PRO A 178 -15.73 20.17 20.08
C PRO A 178 -17.18 19.77 20.35
N ALA A 179 -17.66 20.14 21.55
CA ALA A 179 -19.00 19.82 22.00
C ALA A 179 -19.97 20.10 20.86
N ALA A 180 -20.81 19.11 20.54
CA ALA A 180 -21.84 19.26 19.53
C ALA A 180 -22.56 20.58 19.79
N PHE A 181 -22.42 21.54 18.88
CA PHE A 181 -23.34 22.65 18.82
C PHE A 181 -24.68 22.02 18.44
N VAL A 182 -25.50 21.79 19.46
CA VAL A 182 -26.92 21.50 19.30
C VAL A 182 -27.51 22.75 18.69
N ASP A 183 -27.78 22.71 17.39
CA ASP A 183 -28.55 23.73 16.70
C ASP A 183 -29.90 23.90 17.42
N PRO A 184 -30.26 25.09 17.95
CA PRO A 184 -31.50 25.27 18.70
C PRO A 184 -32.77 25.29 17.83
N ILE A 185 -32.74 24.72 16.62
CA ILE A 185 -33.86 24.73 15.66
C ILE A 185 -34.29 23.30 15.32
N GLN A 186 -34.64 22.51 16.34
CA GLN A 186 -35.52 21.36 16.17
C GLN A 186 -36.63 21.43 17.22
N LYS A 187 -37.59 22.34 17.00
CA LYS A 187 -38.88 22.27 17.69
C LYS A 187 -39.72 21.16 17.06
N PRO A 188 -40.36 20.27 17.84
CA PRO A 188 -41.28 19.27 17.31
C PRO A 188 -42.58 19.97 16.89
N PHE A 189 -43.00 19.79 15.64
CA PHE A 189 -44.39 20.03 15.27
C PHE A 189 -45.21 18.82 15.70
N ALA A 190 -46.19 19.12 16.56
CA ALA A 190 -47.33 18.26 16.88
C ALA A 190 -48.20 18.03 15.64
#